data_AF-A0A5D2P6Y8-F1
#
_entry.id   AF-A0A5D2P6Y8-F1
#
_cell.length_a   1.000
_cell.length_b   1.000
_cell.length_c   1.000
_cell.angle_alpha   90.00
_cell.angle_beta   90.00
_cell.angle_gamma   90.00
#
_symmetry.space_group_name_H-M   'P 1'
#
loop_
_entity.id
_entity.type
_entity.pdbx_description
1 polymer ?
#
loop_
_entity_poly.entity_id
_entity_poly.type
_entity_poly.pdbx_seq_one_letter_code
_entity_poly.pdbx_strand_id
1 'polypeptide(L)'
;MLCQAKGDDVEGNLSAESIISDEQTLQRDLQIAIEEENYAEAAKIRDDLRVLHEDSKASVLAANSRFYDAFRRGDLATMQNLWAKGDDVCCVHPAANGISGYDFIMESWEIVWMNYEFPLEIELKNVRVHVKGDFGYVTCMEFVKTTKGNNWGAQFVTNVFERINGEWYICVHHASQADL
;
A
#
# COMPACT_ATOMS: atom_id res chain seq x y z
N MET A 1 17.15 -47.34 1.84
CA MET A 1 17.38 -46.07 2.55
C MET A 1 18.46 -45.34 1.75
N LEU A 2 18.24 -44.29 0.98
CA LEU A 2 17.12 -43.36 0.81
C LEU A 2 17.16 -42.89 -0.66
N CYS A 3 16.00 -42.79 -1.33
CA CYS A 3 15.87 -42.12 -2.63
C CYS A 3 16.09 -40.62 -2.44
N GLN A 4 16.95 -40.00 -3.25
CA GLN A 4 16.97 -38.54 -3.41
C GLN A 4 16.15 -38.18 -4.64
N ALA A 5 14.93 -37.72 -4.42
CA ALA A 5 14.11 -37.08 -5.42
C ALA A 5 14.46 -35.59 -5.48
N LYS A 6 14.68 -35.07 -6.70
CA LYS A 6 14.66 -33.65 -7.02
C LYS A 6 13.29 -33.08 -6.66
N GLY A 7 13.25 -32.02 -5.86
CA GLY A 7 12.14 -31.07 -5.83
C GLY A 7 12.59 -29.85 -6.62
N ASP A 8 12.02 -29.67 -7.81
CA ASP A 8 12.06 -28.40 -8.50
C ASP A 8 11.00 -27.51 -7.83
N ASP A 9 11.43 -26.57 -6.98
CA ASP A 9 10.55 -25.54 -6.44
C ASP A 9 10.33 -24.47 -7.51
N VAL A 10 9.27 -24.65 -8.31
CA VAL A 10 8.69 -23.58 -9.11
C VAL A 10 7.74 -22.81 -8.20
N GLU A 11 8.29 -21.89 -7.40
CA GLU A 11 7.49 -20.80 -6.84
C GLU A 11 7.11 -19.87 -7.99
N GLY A 12 5.85 -20.01 -8.44
CA GLY A 12 5.26 -19.21 -9.49
C GLY A 12 5.22 -17.74 -9.09
N ASN A 13 6.13 -16.97 -9.68
CA ASN A 13 6.19 -15.52 -9.62
C ASN A 13 4.94 -14.95 -10.31
N LEU A 14 3.85 -14.72 -9.55
CA LEU A 14 2.64 -14.08 -10.07
C LEU A 14 2.96 -12.62 -10.36
N SER A 15 3.27 -12.32 -11.62
CA SER A 15 3.59 -10.96 -12.07
C SER A 15 2.36 -10.06 -12.00
N ALA A 16 2.59 -8.75 -11.85
CA ALA A 16 1.57 -7.69 -11.88
C ALA A 16 0.62 -7.80 -13.10
N GLU A 17 1.20 -8.10 -14.28
CA GLU A 17 0.44 -8.38 -15.51
C GLU A 17 -0.52 -9.56 -15.35
N SER A 18 -0.12 -10.63 -14.64
CA SER A 18 -0.97 -11.79 -14.38
C SER A 18 -2.21 -11.37 -13.62
N ILE A 19 -2.08 -10.64 -12.50
CA ILE A 19 -3.22 -10.40 -11.61
C ILE A 19 -4.20 -9.35 -12.17
N ILE A 20 -3.72 -8.28 -12.83
CA ILE A 20 -4.63 -7.37 -13.56
C ILE A 20 -5.35 -8.14 -14.67
N SER A 21 -4.61 -8.96 -15.41
CA SER A 21 -5.19 -9.83 -16.44
C SER A 21 -6.20 -10.80 -15.83
N ASP A 22 -5.93 -11.36 -14.66
CA ASP A 22 -6.80 -12.29 -13.95
C ASP A 22 -8.08 -11.59 -13.47
N GLU A 23 -7.99 -10.40 -12.87
CA GLU A 23 -9.17 -9.63 -12.46
C GLU A 23 -10.04 -9.24 -13.68
N GLN A 24 -9.44 -8.74 -14.75
CA GLN A 24 -10.17 -8.36 -15.97
C GLN A 24 -10.79 -9.58 -16.67
N THR A 25 -10.08 -10.71 -16.67
CA THR A 25 -10.56 -11.97 -17.24
C THR A 25 -11.77 -12.46 -16.45
N LEU A 26 -11.66 -12.53 -15.12
CA LEU A 26 -12.77 -12.93 -14.26
C LEU A 26 -13.97 -11.98 -14.37
N GLN A 27 -13.75 -10.66 -14.50
CA GLN A 27 -14.84 -9.71 -14.75
C GLN A 27 -15.54 -9.95 -16.08
N ARG A 28 -14.78 -10.23 -17.14
CA ARG A 28 -15.33 -10.57 -18.45
C ARG A 28 -16.10 -11.89 -18.41
N ASP A 29 -15.53 -12.91 -17.79
CA ASP A 29 -16.14 -14.24 -17.69
C ASP A 29 -17.42 -14.21 -16.85
N LEU A 30 -17.45 -13.38 -15.79
CA LEU A 30 -18.66 -13.11 -15.02
C LEU A 30 -19.76 -12.52 -15.90
N GLN A 31 -19.43 -11.53 -16.73
CA GLN A 31 -20.39 -10.90 -17.64
C GLN A 31 -20.95 -11.92 -18.64
N ILE A 32 -20.09 -12.75 -19.22
CA ILE A 32 -20.48 -13.82 -20.15
C ILE A 32 -21.41 -14.82 -19.45
N ALA A 33 -21.04 -15.29 -18.26
CA ALA A 33 -21.85 -16.25 -17.51
C ALA A 33 -23.24 -15.71 -17.14
N ILE A 34 -23.35 -14.40 -16.87
CA ILE A 34 -24.65 -13.74 -16.64
C ILE A 34 -25.47 -13.68 -17.93
N GLU A 35 -24.85 -13.30 -19.05
CA GLU A 35 -25.51 -13.23 -20.37
C GLU A 35 -26.00 -14.60 -20.84
N GLU A 36 -25.26 -15.67 -20.52
CA GLU A 36 -25.63 -17.06 -20.81
C GLU A 36 -26.61 -17.65 -19.78
N GLU A 37 -27.08 -16.87 -18.80
CA GLU A 37 -27.92 -17.30 -17.68
C GLU A 37 -27.32 -18.46 -16.86
N ASN A 38 -25.99 -18.63 -16.93
CA ASN A 38 -25.25 -19.61 -16.15
C ASN A 38 -24.96 -19.07 -14.74
N TYR A 39 -26.01 -18.93 -13.94
CA TYR A 39 -25.94 -18.35 -12.60
C TYR A 39 -25.05 -19.14 -11.63
N ALA A 40 -24.88 -20.45 -11.85
CA ALA A 40 -24.00 -21.27 -11.03
C ALA A 40 -22.53 -20.90 -11.24
N GLU A 41 -22.12 -20.66 -12.50
CA GLU A 41 -20.78 -20.23 -12.83
C GLU A 41 -20.55 -18.76 -12.44
N ALA A 42 -21.52 -17.89 -12.72
CA ALA A 42 -21.47 -16.49 -12.30
C ALA A 42 -21.30 -16.34 -10.77
N ALA A 43 -21.94 -17.21 -9.98
CA ALA A 43 -21.79 -17.21 -8.53
C ALA A 43 -20.35 -17.57 -8.09
N LYS A 44 -19.71 -18.56 -8.72
CA LYS A 44 -18.31 -18.92 -8.42
C LYS A 44 -17.36 -17.79 -8.77
N ILE A 45 -17.45 -17.26 -10.00
CA ILE A 45 -16.56 -16.19 -10.47
C ILE A 45 -16.69 -14.95 -9.58
N ARG A 46 -17.91 -14.60 -9.15
CA ARG A 46 -18.14 -13.52 -8.19
C ARG A 46 -17.43 -13.78 -6.85
N ASP A 47 -17.50 -15.00 -6.34
CA ASP A 47 -16.88 -15.36 -5.07
C ASP A 47 -15.34 -15.32 -5.19
N ASP A 48 -14.78 -15.77 -6.32
CA ASP A 48 -13.34 -15.69 -6.64
C ASP A 48 -12.86 -14.24 -6.75
N LEU A 49 -13.60 -13.39 -7.47
CA LEU A 49 -13.33 -11.95 -7.55
C LEU A 49 -13.35 -11.29 -6.18
N ARG A 50 -14.28 -11.68 -5.30
CA ARG A 50 -14.35 -11.16 -3.93
C ARG A 50 -13.09 -11.55 -3.15
N VAL A 51 -12.67 -12.82 -3.20
CA VAL A 51 -11.46 -13.29 -2.52
C VAL A 51 -10.24 -12.52 -3.01
N LEU A 52 -10.04 -12.42 -4.33
CA LEU A 52 -8.93 -11.68 -4.93
C LEU A 52 -8.89 -10.22 -4.46
N HIS A 53 -10.06 -9.58 -4.38
CA HIS A 53 -10.18 -8.19 -3.96
C HIS A 53 -9.94 -8.00 -2.45
N GLU A 54 -10.41 -8.93 -1.61
CA GLU A 54 -10.17 -8.95 -0.17
C GLU A 54 -8.68 -9.16 0.15
N ASP A 55 -8.02 -10.10 -0.53
CA ASP A 55 -6.58 -10.35 -0.38
C ASP A 55 -5.75 -9.13 -0.79
N SER A 56 -6.10 -8.49 -1.92
CA SER A 56 -5.40 -7.30 -2.39
C SER A 56 -5.57 -6.13 -1.40
N LYS A 57 -6.77 -5.93 -0.84
CA LYS A 57 -7.01 -4.94 0.21
C LYS A 57 -6.19 -5.22 1.47
N ALA A 58 -6.11 -6.48 1.89
CA ALA A 58 -5.32 -6.89 3.04
C ALA A 58 -3.83 -6.60 2.83
N SER A 59 -3.28 -6.90 1.64
CA SER A 59 -1.87 -6.62 1.31
C SER A 59 -1.55 -5.13 1.30
N VAL A 60 -2.44 -4.29 0.77
CA VAL A 60 -2.25 -2.81 0.80
C VAL A 60 -2.32 -2.28 2.24
N LEU A 61 -3.26 -2.75 3.06
CA LEU A 61 -3.32 -2.39 4.48
C LEU A 61 -2.05 -2.84 5.24
N ALA A 62 -1.52 -4.01 4.91
CA ALA A 62 -0.26 -4.50 5.49
C ALA A 62 0.93 -3.60 5.09
N ALA A 63 1.02 -3.18 3.83
CA ALA A 63 2.04 -2.23 3.38
C ALA A 63 1.93 -0.88 4.11
N ASN A 64 0.71 -0.35 4.26
CA ASN A 64 0.46 0.86 5.03
C ASN A 64 0.86 0.70 6.51
N SER A 65 0.58 -0.45 7.13
CA SER A 65 1.01 -0.72 8.51
C SER A 65 2.54 -0.71 8.62
N ARG A 66 3.26 -1.34 7.68
CA ARG A 66 4.73 -1.33 7.67
C ARG A 66 5.30 0.08 7.56
N PHE A 67 4.70 0.94 6.73
CA PHE A 67 5.07 2.35 6.62
C PHE A 67 4.95 3.08 7.96
N TYR A 68 3.80 2.97 8.61
CA TYR A 68 3.57 3.63 9.89
C TYR A 68 4.41 3.04 11.03
N ASP A 69 4.70 1.75 11.00
CA ASP A 69 5.57 1.13 12.00
C ASP A 69 7.03 1.57 11.84
N ALA A 70 7.51 1.71 10.60
CA ALA A 70 8.82 2.32 10.32
C ALA A 70 8.87 3.77 10.81
N PHE A 71 7.80 4.54 10.56
CA PHE A 71 7.70 5.92 11.00
C PHE A 71 7.67 6.05 12.52
N ARG A 72 6.84 5.28 13.22
CA ARG A 72 6.80 5.28 14.70
C ARG A 72 8.16 4.96 15.31
N ARG A 73 8.90 4.00 14.74
CA ARG A 73 10.19 3.55 15.28
C ARG A 73 11.38 4.41 14.90
N GLY A 74 11.22 5.33 13.95
CA GLY A 74 12.36 6.03 13.39
C GLY A 74 13.28 5.10 12.58
N ASP A 75 12.73 4.07 11.92
CA ASP A 75 13.49 3.16 11.08
C ASP A 75 13.57 3.69 9.64
N LEU A 76 14.57 4.54 9.40
CA LEU A 76 14.78 5.17 8.09
C LEU A 76 15.13 4.13 7.00
N ALA A 77 15.88 3.08 7.35
CA ALA A 77 16.25 2.05 6.39
C ALA A 77 15.03 1.28 5.89
N THR A 78 14.12 0.90 6.79
CA THR A 78 12.84 0.30 6.39
C THR A 78 11.98 1.29 5.62
N MET A 79 11.90 2.55 6.05
CA MET A 79 11.16 3.60 5.32
C MET A 79 11.62 3.68 3.87
N GLN A 80 12.93 3.79 3.63
CA GLN A 80 13.53 3.81 2.30
C GLN A 80 13.09 2.62 1.45
N ASN A 81 13.12 1.41 1.99
CA ASN A 81 12.78 0.18 1.27
C ASN A 81 11.29 0.03 0.93
N LEU A 82 10.40 0.74 1.64
CA LEU A 82 8.96 0.70 1.39
C LEU A 82 8.53 1.58 0.21
N TRP A 83 9.33 2.57 -0.18
CA TRP A 83 9.05 3.43 -1.33
C TRP A 83 9.42 2.78 -2.65
N ALA A 84 8.54 2.95 -3.64
CA ALA A 84 8.83 2.63 -5.03
C ALA A 84 10.03 3.48 -5.49
N LYS A 85 10.88 2.88 -6.34
CA LYS A 85 12.08 3.54 -6.86
C LYS A 85 11.75 4.08 -8.26
N GLY A 86 11.65 5.39 -8.41
CA GLY A 86 11.32 6.03 -9.67
C GLY A 86 11.33 7.55 -9.57
N ASP A 87 11.17 8.21 -10.71
CA ASP A 87 11.03 9.67 -10.81
C ASP A 87 9.59 10.15 -10.66
N ASP A 88 8.63 9.22 -10.78
CA ASP A 88 7.19 9.41 -10.78
C ASP A 88 6.54 9.29 -9.39
N VAL A 89 7.32 8.94 -8.37
CA VAL A 89 6.86 8.96 -6.97
C VAL A 89 6.74 10.38 -6.43
N CYS A 90 5.83 10.58 -5.48
CA CYS A 90 5.51 11.91 -4.93
C CYS A 90 5.30 11.90 -3.41
N CYS A 91 5.81 12.92 -2.72
CA CYS A 91 5.58 13.14 -1.29
C CYS A 91 5.13 14.58 -1.04
N VAL A 92 4.09 14.75 -0.23
CA VAL A 92 3.65 16.05 0.30
C VAL A 92 3.57 15.91 1.82
N HIS A 93 4.57 16.46 2.50
CA HIS A 93 4.53 16.62 3.96
C HIS A 93 3.55 17.75 4.34
N PRO A 94 3.01 17.76 5.57
CA PRO A 94 2.07 18.79 5.99
C PRO A 94 2.64 20.20 5.82
N ALA A 95 1.86 21.08 5.19
CA ALA A 95 2.22 22.47 4.87
C ALA A 95 3.46 22.66 3.95
N ALA A 96 3.91 21.60 3.27
CA ALA A 96 5.01 21.66 2.31
C ALA A 96 4.53 21.63 0.85
N ASN A 97 5.44 22.01 -0.06
CA ASN A 97 5.24 21.77 -1.50
C ASN A 97 5.43 20.29 -1.83
N GLY A 98 4.89 19.86 -2.97
CA GLY A 98 5.12 18.51 -3.48
C GLY A 98 6.58 18.26 -3.88
N ILE A 99 7.06 17.09 -3.50
CA ILE A 99 8.41 16.57 -3.78
C ILE A 99 8.24 15.38 -4.71
N SER A 100 8.94 15.39 -5.84
CA SER A 100 8.88 14.32 -6.84
C SER A 100 10.23 13.65 -7.03
N GLY A 101 10.22 12.34 -7.23
CA GLY A 101 11.41 11.51 -7.40
C GLY A 101 11.95 10.94 -6.09
N TYR A 102 12.33 9.66 -6.15
CA TYR A 102 12.69 8.87 -4.97
C TYR A 102 13.80 9.52 -4.13
N ASP A 103 14.88 9.98 -4.76
CA ASP A 103 16.04 10.54 -4.04
C ASP A 103 15.66 11.78 -3.22
N PHE A 104 14.93 12.72 -3.82
CA PHE A 104 14.45 13.93 -3.14
C PHE A 104 13.45 13.62 -2.02
N ILE A 105 12.62 12.58 -2.20
CA ILE A 105 11.72 12.13 -1.14
C ILE A 105 12.52 11.56 0.03
N MET A 106 13.59 10.80 -0.22
CA MET A 106 14.42 10.26 0.85
C MET A 106 15.15 11.37 1.62
N GLU A 107 15.70 12.37 0.91
CA GLU A 107 16.27 13.57 1.55
C GLU A 107 15.23 14.28 2.45
N SER A 108 13.97 14.34 2.00
CA SER A 108 12.89 14.93 2.81
C SER A 108 12.59 14.13 4.09
N TRP A 109 12.63 12.79 4.02
CA TRP A 109 12.43 11.93 5.18
C TRP A 109 13.58 12.01 6.17
N GLU A 110 14.82 12.18 5.69
CA GLU A 110 15.97 12.46 6.55
C GLU A 110 15.77 13.74 7.36
N ILE A 111 15.26 14.81 6.72
CA ILE A 111 14.93 16.07 7.40
C ILE A 111 13.83 15.84 8.46
N VAL A 112 12.79 15.07 8.15
CA VAL A 112 11.75 14.70 9.13
C VAL A 112 12.40 14.01 10.33
N TRP A 113 13.27 13.02 10.08
CA TRP A 113 13.98 12.29 11.13
C TRP A 113 14.86 13.18 12.01
N MET A 114 15.52 14.19 11.43
CA MET A 114 16.32 15.15 12.20
C MET A 114 15.48 16.06 13.11
N ASN A 115 14.19 16.22 12.82
CA ASN A 115 13.30 17.11 13.55
C ASN A 115 12.45 16.42 14.64
N TYR A 116 12.44 15.09 14.66
CA TYR A 116 11.67 14.30 15.61
C TYR A 116 12.57 13.53 16.59
N GLU A 117 12.05 13.33 17.81
CA GLU A 117 12.61 12.38 18.77
C GLU A 117 11.77 11.11 18.73
N PHE A 118 12.41 9.96 18.53
CA PHE A 118 11.76 8.67 18.39
C PHE A 118 11.80 7.87 19.71
N PRO A 119 10.83 6.96 19.94
CA PRO A 119 9.70 6.62 19.08
C PRO A 119 8.58 7.67 19.10
N LEU A 120 7.86 7.79 17.99
CA LEU A 120 6.68 8.65 17.87
C LEU A 120 5.41 7.93 18.29
N GLU A 121 4.49 8.69 18.91
CA GLU A 121 3.10 8.28 19.10
C GLU A 121 2.28 8.70 17.89
N ILE A 122 1.87 7.73 17.06
CA ILE A 122 1.06 7.93 15.86
C ILE A 122 -0.21 7.08 15.93
N GLU A 123 -1.37 7.74 15.94
CA GLU A 123 -2.69 7.11 15.86
C GLU A 123 -3.32 7.30 14.47
N LEU A 124 -3.94 6.26 13.94
CA LEU A 124 -4.70 6.33 12.69
C LEU A 124 -6.19 6.13 12.99
N LYS A 125 -7.04 6.98 12.43
CA LYS A 125 -8.51 6.84 12.50
C LYS A 125 -9.11 6.89 11.11
N ASN A 126 -10.32 6.36 10.96
CA ASN A 126 -11.07 6.38 9.71
C ASN A 126 -10.29 5.79 8.52
N VAL A 127 -9.52 4.73 8.75
CA VAL A 127 -8.74 4.05 7.71
C VAL A 127 -9.70 3.44 6.68
N ARG A 128 -9.52 3.79 5.41
CA ARG A 128 -10.25 3.21 4.28
C ARG A 128 -9.26 2.77 3.22
N VAL A 129 -9.49 1.60 2.63
CA VAL A 129 -8.63 1.03 1.58
C VAL A 129 -9.43 0.79 0.31
N HIS A 130 -8.81 1.13 -0.81
CA HIS A 130 -9.34 0.91 -2.15
C HIS A 130 -8.24 0.29 -3.00
N VAL A 131 -8.59 -0.68 -3.83
CA VAL A 131 -7.65 -1.35 -4.75
C VAL A 131 -8.30 -1.50 -6.10
N LYS A 132 -7.51 -1.27 -7.16
CA LYS A 132 -7.88 -1.46 -8.55
C LYS A 132 -6.65 -1.90 -9.34
N GLY A 133 -6.61 -3.16 -9.73
CA GLY A 133 -5.43 -3.75 -10.36
C GLY A 133 -4.17 -3.63 -9.49
N ASP A 134 -3.09 -3.10 -10.07
CA ASP A 134 -1.79 -2.92 -9.40
C ASP A 134 -1.68 -1.64 -8.56
N PHE A 135 -2.77 -0.87 -8.44
CA PHE A 135 -2.80 0.33 -7.61
C PHE A 135 -3.77 0.18 -6.46
N GLY A 136 -3.33 0.56 -5.27
CA GLY A 136 -4.13 0.65 -4.08
C GLY A 136 -3.93 1.99 -3.40
N TYR A 137 -4.91 2.48 -2.67
CA TYR A 137 -4.71 3.64 -1.82
C TYR A 137 -5.44 3.49 -0.50
N VAL A 138 -4.82 4.07 0.52
CA VAL A 138 -5.35 4.19 1.87
C VAL A 138 -5.59 5.65 2.17
N THR A 139 -6.78 5.98 2.64
CA THR A 139 -7.06 7.29 3.25
C THR A 139 -7.27 7.13 4.74
N CYS A 140 -6.72 8.03 5.55
CA CYS A 140 -6.93 8.03 6.99
C CYS A 140 -6.79 9.44 7.59
N MET A 141 -7.25 9.57 8.84
CA MET A 141 -6.81 10.63 9.72
C MET A 141 -5.58 10.14 10.47
N GLU A 142 -4.47 10.83 10.31
CA GLU A 142 -3.23 10.64 11.06
C GLU A 142 -3.18 11.64 12.21
N PHE A 143 -2.82 11.16 13.40
CA PHE A 143 -2.56 12.00 14.56
C PHE A 143 -1.15 11.72 15.04
N VAL A 144 -0.29 12.74 15.04
CA VAL A 144 1.10 12.64 15.49
C VAL A 144 1.27 13.49 16.73
N LYS A 145 1.72 12.88 17.82
CA LYS A 145 2.03 13.62 19.04
C LYS A 145 3.31 14.42 18.86
N THR A 146 3.22 15.72 19.06
CA THR A 146 4.36 16.62 19.00
C THR A 146 5.29 16.39 20.20
N THR A 147 6.60 16.33 19.95
CA THR A 147 7.62 16.21 21.00
C THR A 147 7.68 17.47 21.88
N LYS A 148 7.28 18.62 21.34
CA LYS A 148 7.21 19.90 22.04
C LYS A 148 5.78 20.24 22.44
N GLY A 149 5.45 20.05 23.72
CA GLY A 149 4.22 20.59 24.32
C GLY A 149 3.04 19.63 24.45
N ASN A 150 3.24 18.33 24.22
CA ASN A 150 2.24 17.28 24.46
C ASN A 150 0.92 17.45 23.65
N ASN A 151 0.95 18.23 22.57
CA ASN A 151 -0.18 18.43 21.66
C ASN A 151 -0.15 17.43 20.51
N TRP A 152 -1.31 17.16 19.91
CA TRP A 152 -1.44 16.31 18.73
C TRP A 152 -1.59 17.17 17.48
N GLY A 153 -0.78 16.90 16.47
CA GLY A 153 -1.05 17.34 15.10
C GLY A 153 -2.03 16.38 14.44
N ALA A 154 -2.93 16.90 13.61
CA ALA A 154 -3.88 16.10 12.85
C ALA A 154 -3.71 16.35 11.35
N GLN A 155 -3.69 15.27 10.57
CA GLN A 155 -3.57 15.31 9.12
C GLN A 155 -4.59 14.37 8.48
N PHE A 156 -5.15 14.78 7.35
CA PHE A 156 -5.75 13.84 6.42
C PHE A 156 -4.67 13.33 5.47
N VAL A 157 -4.56 12.00 5.36
CA VAL A 157 -3.49 11.35 4.59
C VAL A 157 -4.09 10.50 3.48
N THR A 158 -3.48 10.59 2.30
CA THR A 158 -3.67 9.63 1.20
C THR A 158 -2.32 8.97 0.91
N ASN A 159 -2.22 7.66 1.19
CA ASN A 159 -1.08 6.83 0.82
C ASN A 159 -1.48 5.99 -0.40
N VAL A 160 -0.79 6.16 -1.52
CA VAL A 160 -0.99 5.36 -2.74
C VAL A 160 0.16 4.36 -2.85
N PHE A 161 -0.21 3.14 -3.19
CA PHE A 161 0.66 2.01 -3.33
C PHE A 161 0.58 1.47 -4.75
N GLU A 162 1.73 1.08 -5.27
CA GLU A 162 1.88 0.37 -6.52
C GLU A 162 2.43 -1.02 -6.24
N ARG A 163 1.87 -2.02 -6.92
CA ARG A 163 2.37 -3.39 -6.87
C ARG A 163 3.45 -3.59 -7.93
N ILE A 164 4.67 -3.86 -7.49
CA ILE A 164 5.84 -4.09 -8.35
C ILE A 164 6.37 -5.48 -8.03
N ASN A 165 6.40 -6.38 -9.02
CA ASN A 165 6.88 -7.76 -8.86
C ASN A 165 6.21 -8.51 -7.69
N GLY A 166 4.89 -8.32 -7.51
CA GLY A 166 4.10 -8.99 -6.46
C GLY A 166 4.11 -8.28 -5.11
N GLU A 167 5.00 -7.31 -4.90
CA GLU A 167 5.13 -6.57 -3.63
C GLU A 167 4.54 -5.16 -3.73
N TRP A 168 3.97 -4.66 -2.63
CA TRP A 168 3.35 -3.34 -2.57
C TRP A 168 4.30 -2.29 -2.00
N TYR A 169 4.57 -1.26 -2.79
CA TYR A 169 5.42 -0.13 -2.45
C TYR A 169 4.61 1.15 -2.41
N ILE A 170 4.94 2.07 -1.50
CA ILE A 170 4.34 3.41 -1.51
C ILE A 170 4.91 4.20 -2.69
N CYS A 171 4.04 4.78 -3.50
CA CYS A 171 4.41 5.65 -4.63
C CYS A 171 3.93 7.10 -4.41
N VAL A 172 2.89 7.31 -3.62
CA VAL A 172 2.46 8.65 -3.18
C VAL A 172 2.18 8.66 -1.69
N HIS A 173 2.74 9.64 -0.99
CA HIS A 173 2.32 10.03 0.37
C HIS A 173 1.87 11.49 0.33
N HIS A 174 0.61 11.77 0.64
CA HIS A 174 0.13 13.15 0.75
C HIS A 174 -0.55 13.33 2.09
N ALA A 175 0.04 14.14 2.95
CA ALA A 175 -0.53 14.56 4.22
C ALA A 175 -0.87 16.05 4.18
N SER A 176 -2.16 16.37 4.32
CA SER A 176 -2.65 17.74 4.44
C SER A 176 -3.12 18.01 5.86
N GLN A 177 -2.81 19.19 6.40
CA GLN A 177 -3.26 19.57 7.74
C GLN A 177 -4.78 19.56 7.81
N ALA A 178 -5.30 18.96 8.89
CA ALA A 178 -6.72 18.90 9.17
C ALA A 178 -7.02 19.62 10.49
N ASP A 179 -8.15 20.32 10.52
CA ASP A 179 -8.66 20.89 11.75
C ASP A 179 -9.30 19.79 12.62
N LEU A 180 -9.13 19.92 13.94
CA LEU A 180 -9.67 19.01 14.97
C LEU A 180 -11.09 19.38 15.37
#